data_AF-A0A958ETX3-F1
#
_entry.id   AF-A0A958ETX3-F1
#
_cell.length_a   1.000
_cell.length_b   1.000
_cell.length_c   1.000
_cell.angle_alpha   90.00
_cell.angle_beta   90.00
_cell.angle_gamma   90.00
#
_symmetry.space_group_name_H-M   'P 1'
#
loop_
_entity.id
_entity.type
_entity.pdbx_description
1 polymer ?
#
loop_
_entity_poly.entity_id
_entity_poly.type
_entity_poly.pdbx_seq_one_letter_code
_entity_poly.pdbx_strand_id
1 'polypeptide(L)'
;MHGGNIFAGEIFLSPSAYQTDTFPTIEEHIKPPPGYKRVDVILGSFADYLRKLPVVDGLSAVKDYKNRQRVAANDSALAAVIPVDIMDKPLWQCMDIILVFYADYLKQNKKQDEIKFPLPDGTILSWNDWMKGSRPAFQGLNFKIFNKASPDSSAKNYKRYLNCIFEYSGTQTFFYNYPQVQINDLKPGNFIVKKGPKGHAVLIIDLAVNEKGERIALIGQGDTPACQFYLLQNKQGSPWFKVTENEYPGLPIRKKMYWSGLRRFPAFE
;
A
#
# COMPACT_ATOMS: atom_id res chain seq x y z
N MET A 1 25.44 -17.98 -21.57
CA MET A 1 24.36 -17.17 -22.17
C MET A 1 23.14 -18.05 -22.36
N HIS A 2 22.16 -17.99 -21.48
CA HIS A 2 20.77 -18.40 -21.73
C HIS A 2 19.92 -17.47 -20.86
N GLY A 3 19.57 -16.32 -21.45
CA GLY A 3 18.66 -15.35 -20.87
C GLY A 3 17.25 -15.91 -20.93
N GLY A 4 16.73 -16.33 -19.78
CA GLY A 4 15.30 -16.51 -19.59
C GLY A 4 14.67 -15.13 -19.43
N ASN A 5 13.77 -14.78 -20.34
CA ASN A 5 12.94 -13.58 -20.26
C ASN A 5 12.33 -13.44 -18.86
N ILE A 6 12.79 -12.42 -18.14
CA ILE A 6 12.36 -12.09 -16.78
C ILE A 6 11.02 -11.34 -16.94
N PHE A 7 9.93 -12.10 -16.87
CA PHE A 7 8.53 -11.66 -16.73
C PHE A 7 8.26 -10.15 -16.81
N ALA A 8 8.16 -9.63 -18.04
CA ALA A 8 7.28 -8.52 -18.33
C ALA A 8 5.85 -9.09 -18.37
N GLY A 9 5.12 -9.12 -17.25
CA GLY A 9 3.81 -9.75 -17.21
C GLY A 9 3.07 -9.56 -15.90
N GLU A 10 2.06 -8.69 -15.96
CA GLU A 10 1.04 -8.39 -14.93
C GLU A 10 1.59 -7.85 -13.60
N ILE A 11 1.75 -6.54 -13.57
CA ILE A 11 1.80 -5.74 -12.34
C ILE A 11 0.34 -5.41 -11.97
N PHE A 12 0.01 -5.20 -10.68
CA PHE A 12 -1.39 -5.02 -10.24
C PHE A 12 -1.98 -3.63 -10.49
N LEU A 13 -1.22 -2.69 -11.07
CA LEU A 13 -1.86 -1.57 -11.75
C LEU A 13 -2.39 -2.08 -13.08
N SER A 14 -3.62 -1.72 -13.43
CA SER A 14 -4.26 -2.20 -14.65
C SER A 14 -3.32 -2.08 -15.86
N PRO A 15 -3.36 -3.00 -16.85
CA PRO A 15 -2.58 -2.85 -18.07
C PRO A 15 -2.76 -1.48 -18.75
N SER A 16 -3.93 -0.86 -18.58
CA SER A 16 -4.24 0.51 -19.00
C SER A 16 -3.55 1.60 -18.19
N ALA A 17 -3.26 1.39 -16.90
CA ALA A 17 -2.54 2.33 -16.05
C ALA A 17 -1.02 2.32 -16.28
N TYR A 18 -0.49 1.26 -16.92
CA TYR A 18 0.89 1.19 -17.41
C TYR A 18 1.08 1.73 -18.83
N GLN A 19 0.02 2.14 -19.52
CA GLN A 19 0.18 3.13 -20.59
C GLN A 19 0.44 4.48 -19.92
N THR A 20 1.67 4.63 -19.44
CA THR A 20 2.22 5.80 -18.73
C THR A 20 2.12 7.11 -19.51
N ASP A 21 1.61 7.06 -20.74
CA ASP A 21 1.45 8.23 -21.61
C ASP A 21 0.09 8.94 -21.44
N THR A 22 -0.81 8.46 -20.56
CA THR A 22 -2.16 9.06 -20.41
C THR A 22 -2.52 9.58 -19.02
N PHE A 23 -1.75 9.29 -17.96
CA PHE A 23 -2.06 9.76 -16.59
C PHE A 23 -0.84 10.42 -15.94
N PRO A 24 -1.00 11.58 -15.27
CA PRO A 24 0.07 12.18 -14.48
C PRO A 24 0.34 11.34 -13.23
N THR A 25 1.57 11.40 -12.74
CA THR A 25 1.95 10.82 -11.44
C THR A 25 1.43 11.65 -10.27
N ILE A 26 1.43 11.09 -9.06
CA ILE A 26 1.09 11.84 -7.83
C ILE A 26 1.98 13.08 -7.68
N GLU A 27 3.28 13.00 -7.97
CA GLU A 27 4.18 14.14 -7.81
C GLU A 27 3.99 15.25 -8.85
N GLU A 28 3.57 14.87 -10.05
CA GLU A 28 3.20 15.79 -11.12
C GLU A 28 1.85 16.46 -10.83
N HIS A 29 0.86 15.69 -10.41
CA HIS A 29 -0.52 16.15 -10.22
C HIS A 29 -0.73 16.93 -8.92
N ILE A 30 -0.18 16.46 -7.80
CA ILE A 30 -0.43 17.04 -6.47
C ILE A 30 0.78 17.84 -6.03
N LYS A 31 0.73 19.17 -6.11
CA LYS A 31 1.84 20.02 -5.64
C LYS A 31 1.75 20.27 -4.13
N PRO A 32 2.88 20.37 -3.42
CA PRO A 32 2.90 20.92 -2.07
C PRO A 32 2.31 22.34 -2.06
N PRO A 33 1.66 22.77 -0.96
CA PRO A 33 1.20 24.15 -0.81
C PRO A 33 2.38 25.15 -0.81
N PRO A 34 2.12 26.44 -1.09
CA PRO A 34 3.15 27.47 -1.06
C PRO A 34 3.97 27.46 0.24
N GLY A 35 5.30 27.58 0.11
CA GLY A 35 6.23 27.55 1.24
C GLY A 35 6.66 26.14 1.69
N TYR A 36 6.07 25.07 1.14
CA TYR A 36 6.49 23.70 1.40
C TYR A 36 7.27 23.12 0.22
N LYS A 37 8.28 22.31 0.53
CA LYS A 37 9.04 21.51 -0.44
C LYS A 37 8.96 20.05 -0.07
N ARG A 38 8.86 19.16 -1.06
CA ARG A 38 8.95 17.71 -0.81
C ARG A 38 10.25 17.39 -0.08
N VAL A 39 10.21 16.42 0.82
CA VAL A 39 11.43 15.86 1.41
C VAL A 39 12.19 15.07 0.34
N ASP A 40 13.51 15.04 0.41
CA ASP A 40 14.30 14.21 -0.50
C ASP A 40 14.07 12.72 -0.23
N VAL A 41 14.02 11.93 -1.30
CA VAL A 41 13.89 10.47 -1.24
C VAL A 41 14.91 9.84 -2.18
N ILE A 42 15.36 8.63 -1.85
CA ILE A 42 16.31 7.90 -2.67
C ILE A 42 15.61 7.44 -3.95
N LEU A 43 16.23 7.67 -5.12
CA LEU A 43 15.73 7.18 -6.40
C LEU A 43 15.64 5.66 -6.40
N GLY A 44 14.51 5.09 -6.83
CA GLY A 44 14.27 3.64 -6.76
C GLY A 44 13.97 3.11 -5.35
N SER A 45 13.73 3.98 -4.37
CA SER A 45 13.13 3.58 -3.09
C SER A 45 11.63 3.36 -3.22
N PHE A 46 11.01 2.74 -2.21
CA PHE A 46 9.56 2.62 -2.19
C PHE A 46 8.87 3.99 -2.05
N ALA A 47 9.50 4.98 -1.41
CA ALA A 47 9.00 6.35 -1.40
C ALA A 47 8.96 6.99 -2.80
N ASP A 48 10.01 6.79 -3.60
CA ASP A 48 10.07 7.23 -5.00
C ASP A 48 9.00 6.52 -5.87
N TYR A 49 8.83 5.21 -5.69
CA TYR A 49 7.76 4.45 -6.34
C TYR A 49 6.36 5.02 -6.03
N LEU A 50 6.08 5.36 -4.76
CA LEU A 50 4.78 5.91 -4.37
C LEU A 50 4.50 7.27 -4.99
N ARG A 51 5.50 8.15 -5.11
CA ARG A 51 5.36 9.45 -5.80
C ARG A 51 5.01 9.31 -7.28
N LYS A 52 5.45 8.21 -7.90
CA LYS A 52 5.27 7.90 -9.31
C LYS A 52 4.03 7.06 -9.61
N LEU A 53 3.21 6.75 -8.60
CA LEU A 53 1.92 6.10 -8.85
C LEU A 53 1.05 7.00 -9.76
N PRO A 54 0.36 6.44 -10.76
CA PRO A 54 -0.50 7.20 -11.64
C PRO A 54 -1.74 7.71 -10.90
N VAL A 55 -2.27 8.84 -11.34
CA VAL A 55 -3.51 9.43 -10.83
C VAL A 55 -4.52 9.52 -11.96
N VAL A 56 -5.77 9.10 -11.70
CA VAL A 56 -6.86 9.30 -12.66
C VAL A 56 -7.06 10.79 -12.90
N ASP A 57 -7.12 11.19 -14.17
CA ASP A 57 -7.36 12.58 -14.55
C ASP A 57 -8.73 13.08 -14.06
N GLY A 58 -8.70 14.24 -13.40
CA GLY A 58 -9.89 14.88 -12.84
C GLY A 58 -10.49 14.14 -11.64
N LEU A 59 -11.64 14.65 -11.18
CA LEU A 59 -12.37 14.03 -10.09
C LEU A 59 -13.15 12.81 -10.60
N SER A 60 -12.73 11.63 -10.16
CA SER A 60 -13.40 10.36 -10.44
C SER A 60 -13.94 9.75 -9.16
N ALA A 61 -15.07 9.06 -9.25
CA ALA A 61 -15.62 8.31 -8.13
C ALA A 61 -14.74 7.11 -7.79
N VAL A 62 -14.55 6.82 -6.50
CA VAL A 62 -13.88 5.59 -6.06
C VAL A 62 -14.84 4.43 -6.27
N LYS A 63 -14.42 3.42 -7.02
CA LYS A 63 -15.22 2.23 -7.29
C LYS A 63 -14.74 1.01 -6.50
N ASP A 64 -15.67 0.13 -6.15
CA ASP A 64 -15.33 -1.20 -5.61
C ASP A 64 -15.02 -2.22 -6.70
N TYR A 65 -14.60 -3.41 -6.28
CA TYR A 65 -14.31 -4.55 -7.14
C TYR A 65 -15.50 -5.04 -7.99
N LYS A 66 -16.72 -4.52 -7.75
CA LYS A 66 -17.92 -4.75 -8.57
C LYS A 66 -18.29 -3.53 -9.42
N ASN A 67 -17.35 -2.59 -9.60
CA ASN A 67 -17.54 -1.33 -10.32
C ASN A 67 -18.66 -0.44 -9.72
N ARG A 68 -19.05 -0.65 -8.45
CA ARG A 68 -20.04 0.16 -7.75
C ARG A 68 -19.37 1.34 -7.08
N GLN A 69 -20.03 2.50 -7.08
CA GLN A 69 -19.54 3.68 -6.39
C GLN A 69 -19.44 3.44 -4.87
N ARG A 70 -18.26 3.74 -4.31
CA ARG A 70 -17.98 3.73 -2.87
C ARG A 70 -17.82 5.12 -2.30
N VAL A 71 -17.15 5.99 -3.04
CA VAL A 71 -16.99 7.42 -2.72
C VAL A 71 -17.37 8.20 -3.98
N ALA A 72 -18.21 9.22 -3.81
CA ALA A 72 -18.61 10.06 -4.94
C ALA A 72 -17.44 10.91 -5.43
N ALA A 73 -17.42 11.26 -6.72
CA ALA A 73 -16.36 12.10 -7.29
C ALA A 73 -16.25 13.48 -6.61
N ASN A 74 -17.35 14.00 -6.08
CA ASN A 74 -17.43 15.29 -5.39
C ASN A 74 -17.37 15.16 -3.85
N ASP A 75 -16.96 14.02 -3.31
CA ASP A 75 -16.80 13.87 -1.86
C ASP A 75 -15.69 14.78 -1.35
N SER A 76 -16.01 15.61 -0.35
CA SER A 76 -15.06 16.57 0.23
C SER A 76 -13.79 15.96 0.82
N ALA A 77 -13.81 14.65 1.12
CA ALA A 77 -12.69 13.89 1.67
C ALA A 77 -11.84 13.19 0.59
N LEU A 78 -12.20 13.30 -0.70
CA LEU A 78 -11.51 12.67 -1.82
C LEU A 78 -10.65 13.70 -2.55
N ALA A 79 -9.34 13.43 -2.66
CA ALA A 79 -8.41 14.26 -3.43
C ALA A 79 -8.15 13.70 -4.83
N ALA A 80 -7.88 12.39 -4.92
CA ALA A 80 -7.47 11.74 -6.16
C ALA A 80 -7.69 10.23 -6.09
N VAL A 81 -7.85 9.58 -7.23
CA VAL A 81 -8.00 8.12 -7.35
C VAL A 81 -6.78 7.53 -8.04
N ILE A 82 -6.23 6.45 -7.50
CA ILE A 82 -5.14 5.69 -8.12
C ILE A 82 -5.76 4.51 -8.90
N PRO A 83 -5.49 4.37 -10.20
CA PRO A 83 -6.08 3.34 -11.06
C PRO A 83 -5.40 1.98 -10.83
N VAL A 84 -5.63 1.40 -9.65
CA VAL A 84 -5.20 0.03 -9.33
C VAL A 84 -6.24 -0.97 -9.84
N ASP A 85 -5.79 -2.06 -10.45
CA ASP A 85 -6.67 -3.18 -10.74
C ASP A 85 -6.90 -3.95 -9.44
N ILE A 86 -8.09 -3.74 -8.87
CA ILE A 86 -8.51 -4.34 -7.61
C ILE A 86 -8.95 -5.80 -7.75
N MET A 87 -8.83 -6.39 -8.94
CA MET A 87 -9.21 -7.76 -9.30
C MET A 87 -10.69 -8.09 -9.00
N ASP A 88 -11.23 -9.16 -9.58
CA ASP A 88 -12.60 -9.64 -9.30
C ASP A 88 -12.79 -10.23 -7.88
N LYS A 89 -12.00 -9.80 -6.88
CA LYS A 89 -11.96 -10.44 -5.57
C LYS A 89 -12.28 -9.47 -4.43
N PRO A 90 -13.25 -9.82 -3.55
CA PRO A 90 -13.67 -8.96 -2.44
C PRO A 90 -12.61 -8.79 -1.34
N LEU A 91 -11.52 -9.56 -1.39
CA LEU A 91 -10.56 -9.74 -0.29
C LEU A 91 -9.45 -8.69 -0.24
N TRP A 92 -9.38 -7.74 -1.16
CA TRP A 92 -8.38 -6.67 -1.13
C TRP A 92 -8.80 -5.55 -0.19
N GLN A 93 -8.56 -5.73 1.10
CA GLN A 93 -8.86 -4.73 2.13
C GLN A 93 -7.82 -3.61 2.14
N CYS A 94 -8.04 -2.63 3.02
CA CYS A 94 -7.17 -1.46 3.20
C CYS A 94 -5.67 -1.77 3.35
N MET A 95 -5.30 -2.88 4.00
CA MET A 95 -3.90 -3.26 4.15
C MET A 95 -3.37 -4.00 2.92
N ASP A 96 -4.19 -4.81 2.26
CA ASP A 96 -3.76 -5.69 1.16
C ASP A 96 -3.25 -4.88 -0.03
N ILE A 97 -3.91 -3.76 -0.35
CA ILE A 97 -3.44 -2.86 -1.41
C ILE A 97 -2.10 -2.19 -1.09
N ILE A 98 -1.81 -1.96 0.20
CA ILE A 98 -0.50 -1.45 0.65
C ILE A 98 0.58 -2.53 0.47
N LEU A 99 0.26 -3.80 0.77
CA LEU A 99 1.17 -4.92 0.50
C LEU A 99 1.42 -5.09 -1.00
N VAL A 100 0.40 -4.89 -1.82
CA VAL A 100 0.51 -4.95 -3.28
C VAL A 100 1.44 -3.88 -3.80
N PHE A 101 1.29 -2.63 -3.38
CA PHE A 101 2.23 -1.56 -3.75
C PHE A 101 3.66 -1.89 -3.35
N TYR A 102 3.87 -2.42 -2.13
CA TYR A 102 5.20 -2.80 -1.68
C TYR A 102 5.79 -3.97 -2.49
N ALA A 103 4.98 -4.98 -2.79
CA ALA A 103 5.42 -6.14 -3.56
C ALA A 103 5.69 -5.78 -5.04
N ASP A 104 4.88 -4.90 -5.62
CA ASP A 104 5.09 -4.39 -6.98
C ASP A 104 6.33 -3.51 -7.07
N TYR A 105 6.56 -2.66 -6.06
CA TYR A 105 7.82 -1.94 -5.89
C TYR A 105 9.03 -2.89 -5.93
N LEU A 106 9.01 -3.96 -5.13
CA LEU A 106 10.09 -4.93 -5.07
C LEU A 106 10.29 -5.63 -6.43
N LYS A 107 9.20 -6.01 -7.11
CA LYS A 107 9.27 -6.61 -8.45
C LYS A 107 9.90 -5.67 -9.47
N GLN A 108 9.45 -4.41 -9.53
CA GLN A 108 9.98 -3.41 -10.47
C GLN A 108 11.47 -3.15 -10.26
N ASN A 109 11.94 -3.25 -9.00
CA ASN A 109 13.34 -3.09 -8.64
C ASN A 109 14.14 -4.40 -8.67
N LYS A 110 13.59 -5.48 -9.24
CA LYS A 110 14.23 -6.82 -9.32
C LYS A 110 14.61 -7.41 -7.96
N LYS A 111 13.93 -6.99 -6.88
CA LYS A 111 14.08 -7.45 -5.50
C LYS A 111 12.99 -8.44 -5.08
N GLN A 112 12.52 -9.25 -6.02
CA GLN A 112 11.42 -10.20 -5.78
C GLN A 112 11.72 -11.23 -4.68
N ASP A 113 13.01 -11.51 -4.44
CA ASP A 113 13.48 -12.39 -3.37
C ASP A 113 13.19 -11.84 -1.97
N GLU A 114 12.94 -10.54 -1.86
CA GLU A 114 12.59 -9.84 -0.62
C GLU A 114 11.08 -9.86 -0.33
N ILE A 115 10.25 -10.36 -1.26
CA ILE A 115 8.79 -10.43 -1.09
C ILE A 115 8.46 -11.51 -0.06
N LYS A 116 8.12 -11.07 1.14
CA LYS A 116 7.73 -11.92 2.26
C LYS A 116 6.82 -11.15 3.20
N PHE A 117 5.82 -11.84 3.76
CA PHE A 117 4.85 -11.26 4.67
C PHE A 117 4.61 -12.18 5.87
N PRO A 118 4.38 -11.63 7.07
CA PRO A 118 4.03 -12.42 8.24
C PRO A 118 2.60 -12.94 8.15
N LEU A 119 2.40 -14.17 8.58
CA LEU A 119 1.12 -14.75 8.96
C LEU A 119 0.72 -14.26 10.37
N PRO A 120 -0.53 -14.49 10.83
CA PRO A 120 -1.01 -13.99 12.13
C PRO A 120 -0.13 -14.30 13.35
N ASP A 121 0.52 -15.46 13.35
CA ASP A 121 1.42 -15.92 14.42
C ASP A 121 2.87 -15.42 14.27
N GLY A 122 3.15 -14.62 13.25
CA GLY A 122 4.48 -14.11 12.91
C GLY A 122 5.30 -15.03 12.00
N THR A 123 4.78 -16.20 11.62
CA THR A 123 5.44 -17.08 10.64
C THR A 123 5.61 -16.33 9.32
N ILE A 124 6.83 -16.23 8.82
CA ILE A 124 7.11 -15.52 7.55
C ILE A 124 6.85 -16.45 6.38
N LEU A 125 5.97 -16.03 5.47
CA LEU A 125 5.73 -16.70 4.19
C LEU A 125 6.36 -15.89 3.06
N SER A 126 7.45 -16.40 2.48
CA SER A 126 8.13 -15.77 1.35
C SER A 126 7.57 -16.23 0.00
N TRP A 127 7.60 -15.35 -1.00
CA TRP A 127 7.32 -15.72 -2.38
C TRP A 127 8.30 -16.78 -2.89
N ASN A 128 9.57 -16.69 -2.51
CA ASN A 128 10.62 -17.63 -2.89
C ASN A 128 10.37 -19.06 -2.43
N ASP A 129 9.88 -19.24 -1.22
CA ASP A 129 9.51 -20.58 -0.74
C ASP A 129 8.22 -21.04 -1.43
N TRP A 130 7.24 -20.13 -1.59
CA TRP A 130 5.98 -20.44 -2.25
C TRP A 130 6.17 -20.96 -3.68
N MET A 131 7.01 -20.28 -4.47
CA MET A 131 7.30 -20.69 -5.85
C MET A 131 8.03 -22.03 -5.94
N LYS A 132 8.69 -22.47 -4.86
CA LYS A 132 9.35 -23.79 -4.77
C LYS A 132 8.43 -24.91 -4.27
N GLY A 133 7.17 -24.60 -3.95
CA GLY A 133 6.17 -25.58 -3.52
C GLY A 133 5.69 -25.45 -2.08
N SER A 134 6.28 -24.55 -1.30
CA SER A 134 5.93 -24.36 0.11
C SER A 134 4.54 -23.76 0.30
N ARG A 135 3.73 -24.33 1.18
CA ARG A 135 2.39 -23.84 1.54
C ARG A 135 2.24 -23.79 3.06
N PRO A 136 1.62 -22.75 3.61
CA PRO A 136 1.28 -22.71 5.02
C PRO A 136 0.17 -23.72 5.32
N ALA A 137 0.22 -24.33 6.49
CA ALA A 137 -0.88 -25.08 7.06
C ALA A 137 -0.92 -24.84 8.56
N PHE A 138 -2.11 -24.71 9.11
CA PHE A 138 -2.30 -24.56 10.55
C PHE A 138 -2.04 -25.90 11.24
N GLN A 139 -1.17 -25.91 12.25
CA GLN A 139 -0.91 -27.06 13.11
C GLN A 139 -0.93 -26.62 14.58
N GLY A 140 -1.91 -27.13 15.32
CA GLY A 140 -2.10 -26.75 16.73
C GLY A 140 -2.54 -25.29 16.82
N LEU A 141 -1.63 -24.42 17.27
CA LEU A 141 -1.90 -22.98 17.45
C LEU A 141 -1.14 -22.09 16.45
N ASN A 142 -0.26 -22.67 15.62
CA ASN A 142 0.67 -21.92 14.77
C ASN A 142 0.63 -22.43 13.32
N PHE A 143 1.04 -21.58 12.39
CA PHE A 143 1.33 -21.95 11.03
C PHE A 143 2.66 -22.71 10.94
N LYS A 144 2.68 -23.71 10.08
CA LYS A 144 3.92 -24.35 9.62
C LYS A 144 3.95 -24.39 8.11
N ILE A 145 5.15 -24.33 7.56
CA ILE A 145 5.39 -24.33 6.12
C ILE A 145 5.76 -25.74 5.67
N PHE A 146 5.05 -26.27 4.67
CA PHE A 146 5.28 -27.61 4.13
C PHE A 146 5.44 -27.55 2.61
N ASN A 147 6.30 -28.39 2.05
CA ASN A 147 6.33 -28.58 0.61
C ASN A 147 5.13 -29.42 0.17
N LYS A 148 4.17 -28.80 -0.53
CA LYS A 148 2.87 -29.41 -0.91
C LYS A 148 2.51 -29.22 -2.38
N ALA A 149 3.31 -28.49 -3.14
CA ALA A 149 3.05 -28.19 -4.54
C ALA A 149 4.32 -28.32 -5.37
N SER A 150 4.19 -28.57 -6.67
CA SER A 150 5.33 -28.49 -7.58
C SER A 150 5.84 -27.05 -7.72
N PRO A 151 7.13 -26.84 -8.04
CA PRO A 151 7.65 -25.51 -8.34
C PRO A 151 6.88 -24.81 -9.47
N ASP A 152 6.52 -23.55 -9.27
CA ASP A 152 5.74 -22.74 -10.21
C ASP A 152 6.00 -21.25 -9.96
N SER A 153 6.66 -20.58 -10.90
CA SER A 153 6.96 -19.15 -10.85
C SER A 153 6.00 -18.27 -11.67
N SER A 154 4.85 -18.81 -12.10
CA SER A 154 3.90 -18.10 -12.95
C SER A 154 3.21 -16.94 -12.23
N ALA A 155 2.77 -15.93 -12.99
CA ALA A 155 1.96 -14.83 -12.49
C ALA A 155 0.66 -15.32 -11.80
N LYS A 156 0.07 -16.41 -12.32
CA LYS A 156 -1.08 -17.07 -11.70
C LYS A 156 -0.74 -17.58 -10.30
N ASN A 157 0.42 -18.20 -10.11
CA ASN A 157 0.83 -18.68 -8.80
C ASN A 157 1.21 -17.54 -7.84
N TYR A 158 1.79 -16.45 -8.35
CA TYR A 158 2.04 -15.24 -7.58
C TYR A 158 0.74 -14.62 -7.04
N LYS A 159 -0.30 -14.55 -7.87
CA LYS A 159 -1.65 -14.16 -7.43
C LYS A 159 -2.18 -15.09 -6.32
N ARG A 160 -1.89 -16.40 -6.37
CA ARG A 160 -2.29 -17.34 -5.29
C ARG A 160 -1.53 -17.09 -3.99
N TYR A 161 -0.24 -16.78 -4.07
CA TYR A 161 0.57 -16.38 -2.92
C TYR A 161 -0.03 -15.17 -2.19
N LEU A 162 -0.28 -14.08 -2.92
CA LEU A 162 -0.86 -12.87 -2.33
C LEU A 162 -2.27 -13.11 -1.77
N ASN A 163 -3.12 -13.85 -2.49
CA ASN A 163 -4.44 -14.21 -1.97
C ASN A 163 -4.35 -15.01 -0.66
N CYS A 164 -3.35 -15.89 -0.50
CA CYS A 164 -3.13 -16.62 0.74
C CYS A 164 -2.73 -15.67 1.89
N ILE A 165 -1.91 -14.66 1.60
CA ILE A 165 -1.60 -13.62 2.58
C ILE A 165 -2.86 -12.84 2.97
N PHE A 166 -3.68 -12.40 2.01
CA PHE A 166 -4.90 -11.62 2.28
C PHE A 166 -5.96 -12.42 3.05
N GLU A 167 -6.03 -13.73 2.82
CA GLU A 167 -6.94 -14.63 3.51
C GLU A 167 -6.60 -14.76 5.00
N TYR A 168 -5.31 -14.93 5.32
CA TYR A 168 -4.89 -15.17 6.71
C TYR A 168 -4.48 -13.90 7.46
N SER A 169 -3.89 -12.92 6.79
CA SER A 169 -3.16 -11.81 7.40
C SER A 169 -3.94 -10.50 7.29
N GLY A 170 -4.87 -10.29 8.22
CA GLY A 170 -5.57 -9.02 8.33
C GLY A 170 -4.68 -7.88 8.85
N THR A 171 -5.23 -6.66 8.89
CA THR A 171 -4.51 -5.44 9.31
C THR A 171 -3.79 -5.59 10.67
N GLN A 172 -4.38 -6.34 11.61
CA GLN A 172 -3.82 -6.57 12.94
C GLN A 172 -2.52 -7.38 12.93
N THR A 173 -2.32 -8.26 11.94
CA THR A 173 -1.05 -9.00 11.78
C THR A 173 0.12 -8.04 11.64
N PHE A 174 -0.03 -6.98 10.86
CA PHE A 174 1.01 -5.98 10.62
C PHE A 174 1.18 -5.01 11.80
N PHE A 175 0.15 -4.82 12.63
CA PHE A 175 0.30 -4.06 13.88
C PHE A 175 1.30 -4.71 14.83
N TYR A 176 1.29 -6.04 14.93
CA TYR A 176 2.11 -6.79 15.89
C TYR A 176 3.46 -7.23 15.33
N ASN A 177 3.53 -7.53 14.02
CA ASN A 177 4.73 -8.13 13.43
C ASN A 177 5.68 -7.11 12.80
N TYR A 178 5.26 -5.87 12.56
CA TYR A 178 6.11 -4.84 11.95
C TYR A 178 6.57 -3.80 12.97
N PRO A 179 7.76 -3.19 12.75
CA PRO A 179 8.32 -2.20 13.66
C PRO A 179 7.40 -0.99 13.79
N GLN A 180 7.20 -0.55 15.03
CA GLN A 180 6.60 0.74 15.33
C GLN A 180 7.59 1.85 14.96
N VAL A 181 7.05 2.94 14.40
CA VAL A 181 7.83 4.12 14.03
C VAL A 181 7.41 5.29 14.90
N GLN A 182 8.37 6.08 15.36
CA GLN A 182 8.09 7.35 16.04
C GLN A 182 7.72 8.42 15.01
N ILE A 183 6.82 9.34 15.36
CA ILE A 183 6.37 10.38 14.43
C ILE A 183 7.53 11.24 13.89
N ASN A 184 8.60 11.40 14.66
CA ASN A 184 9.80 12.13 14.22
C ASN A 184 10.52 11.43 13.06
N ASP A 185 10.44 10.10 13.01
CA ASP A 185 11.04 9.27 11.96
C ASP A 185 10.08 8.97 10.80
N LEU A 186 8.93 9.63 10.74
CA LEU A 186 7.94 9.47 9.68
C LEU A 186 8.58 9.65 8.29
N LYS A 187 8.37 8.68 7.41
CA LYS A 187 8.78 8.71 5.99
C LYS A 187 7.62 8.27 5.09
N PRO A 188 7.60 8.67 3.80
CA PRO A 188 6.73 8.04 2.82
C PRO A 188 6.96 6.52 2.81
N GLY A 189 5.92 5.74 2.52
CA GLY A 189 5.94 4.26 2.64
C GLY A 189 5.68 3.73 4.05
N ASN A 190 5.68 4.58 5.08
CA ASN A 190 5.15 4.20 6.40
C ASN A 190 3.63 4.16 6.34
N PHE A 191 2.99 3.43 7.23
CA PHE A 191 1.54 3.30 7.23
C PHE A 191 1.01 3.23 8.66
N ILE A 192 -0.22 3.70 8.87
CA ILE A 192 -0.85 3.69 10.19
C ILE A 192 -1.84 2.54 10.24
N VAL A 193 -1.71 1.70 11.26
CA VAL A 193 -2.59 0.56 11.51
C VAL A 193 -3.48 0.82 12.72
N LYS A 194 -4.80 0.72 12.51
CA LYS A 194 -5.78 0.54 13.57
C LYS A 194 -6.04 -0.95 13.76
N LYS A 195 -5.73 -1.49 14.94
CA LYS A 195 -6.03 -2.88 15.31
C LYS A 195 -7.49 -3.07 15.77
N GLY A 196 -7.95 -4.33 15.82
CA GLY A 196 -9.25 -4.73 16.35
C GLY A 196 -10.29 -5.16 15.30
N PRO A 197 -11.53 -5.51 15.72
CA PRO A 197 -12.57 -6.10 14.85
C PRO A 197 -13.03 -5.25 13.66
N LYS A 198 -12.64 -3.97 13.62
CA LYS A 198 -12.83 -3.03 12.51
C LYS A 198 -11.51 -2.32 12.22
N GLY A 199 -10.47 -3.12 12.02
CA GLY A 199 -9.14 -2.63 11.72
C GLY A 199 -9.12 -1.78 10.45
N HIS A 200 -8.09 -0.98 10.31
CA HIS A 200 -7.89 -0.13 9.13
C HIS A 200 -6.43 0.19 8.92
N ALA A 201 -6.04 0.39 7.67
CA ALA A 201 -4.73 0.89 7.31
C ALA A 201 -4.86 2.11 6.40
N VAL A 202 -3.96 3.07 6.61
CA VAL A 202 -3.73 4.18 5.68
C VAL A 202 -2.23 4.28 5.41
N LEU A 203 -1.85 4.65 4.20
CA LEU A 203 -0.47 4.74 3.73
C LEU A 203 -0.04 6.20 3.67
N ILE A 204 1.16 6.48 4.17
CA ILE A 204 1.85 7.77 4.00
C ILE A 204 2.50 7.74 2.63
N ILE A 205 1.94 8.49 1.69
CA ILE A 205 2.33 8.46 0.28
C ILE A 205 3.51 9.38 0.00
N ASP A 206 3.52 10.56 0.63
CA ASP A 206 4.54 11.58 0.41
C ASP A 206 4.64 12.50 1.63
N LEU A 207 5.76 13.22 1.74
CA LEU A 207 6.01 14.24 2.77
C LEU A 207 6.58 15.50 2.14
N ALA A 208 6.19 16.64 2.70
CA ALA A 208 6.79 17.93 2.42
C ALA A 208 7.04 18.69 3.74
N VAL A 209 8.00 19.60 3.70
CA VAL A 209 8.48 20.38 4.85
C VAL A 209 8.66 21.84 4.44
N ASN A 210 8.36 22.77 5.34
CA ASN A 210 8.63 24.19 5.12
C ASN A 210 9.91 24.65 5.84
N GLU A 211 10.28 25.91 5.67
CA GLU A 211 11.50 26.49 6.27
C GLU A 211 11.50 26.50 7.81
N LYS A 212 10.32 26.35 8.44
CA LYS A 212 10.18 26.24 9.90
C LYS A 212 10.30 24.80 10.40
N GLY A 213 10.52 23.83 9.51
CA GLY A 213 10.54 22.41 9.85
C GLY A 213 9.15 21.79 10.05
N GLU A 214 8.07 22.51 9.76
CA GLU A 214 6.71 21.96 9.85
C GLU A 214 6.51 20.96 8.70
N ARG A 215 6.07 19.75 9.04
CA ARG A 215 5.87 18.66 8.07
C ARG A 215 4.40 18.49 7.72
N ILE A 216 4.14 18.17 6.46
CA ILE A 216 2.83 17.77 5.94
C ILE A 216 2.96 16.45 5.17
N ALA A 217 1.89 15.65 5.14
CA ALA A 217 1.85 14.34 4.52
C ALA A 217 0.71 14.20 3.52
N LEU A 218 0.97 13.51 2.40
CA LEU A 218 -0.08 12.91 1.59
C LEU A 218 -0.43 11.55 2.16
N ILE A 219 -1.72 11.27 2.30
CA ILE A 219 -2.22 10.06 2.94
C ILE A 219 -3.29 9.45 2.06
N GLY A 220 -3.18 8.15 1.80
CA GLY A 220 -4.14 7.40 1.00
C GLY A 220 -4.63 6.13 1.68
N GLN A 221 -5.73 5.59 1.17
CA GLN A 221 -6.33 4.37 1.69
C GLN A 221 -7.04 3.55 0.63
N GLY A 222 -7.17 2.25 0.89
CA GLY A 222 -8.29 1.43 0.40
C GLY A 222 -9.35 1.29 1.49
N ASP A 223 -10.43 0.56 1.22
CA ASP A 223 -11.46 0.24 2.22
C ASP A 223 -12.01 -1.19 2.04
N THR A 224 -12.90 -1.60 2.93
CA THR A 224 -13.64 -2.86 2.87
C THR A 224 -15.13 -2.56 2.64
N PRO A 225 -15.79 -3.14 1.62
CA PRO A 225 -15.26 -4.06 0.61
C PRO A 225 -14.18 -3.42 -0.28
N ALA A 226 -13.35 -4.26 -0.89
CA ALA A 226 -12.24 -3.85 -1.75
C ALA A 226 -12.64 -2.75 -2.74
N CYS A 227 -11.88 -1.66 -2.73
CA CYS A 227 -12.07 -0.54 -3.64
C CYS A 227 -10.75 0.01 -4.12
N GLN A 228 -10.80 0.83 -5.17
CA GLN A 228 -9.63 1.52 -5.69
C GLN A 228 -8.94 2.29 -4.55
N PHE A 229 -7.62 2.41 -4.63
CA PHE A 229 -6.86 3.24 -3.70
C PHE A 229 -7.10 4.71 -4.01
N TYR A 230 -7.24 5.54 -2.98
CA TYR A 230 -7.49 6.97 -3.17
C TYR A 230 -6.78 7.80 -2.11
N LEU A 231 -6.46 9.03 -2.48
CA LEU A 231 -5.87 10.02 -1.61
C LEU A 231 -6.94 10.83 -0.89
N LEU A 232 -6.66 11.15 0.38
CA LEU A 232 -7.57 11.88 1.24
C LEU A 232 -7.40 13.40 1.07
N GLN A 233 -8.49 14.12 1.32
CA GLN A 233 -8.52 15.58 1.34
C GLN A 233 -9.03 16.09 2.70
N ASN A 234 -8.36 17.09 3.26
CA ASN A 234 -8.79 17.69 4.51
C ASN A 234 -9.98 18.67 4.31
N LYS A 235 -10.55 19.15 5.42
CA LYS A 235 -11.71 20.05 5.40
C LYS A 235 -11.45 21.40 4.73
N GLN A 236 -10.19 21.79 4.56
CA GLN A 236 -9.75 23.00 3.87
C GLN A 236 -9.57 22.77 2.37
N GLY A 237 -9.92 21.60 1.84
CA GLY A 237 -9.77 21.27 0.42
C GLY A 237 -8.33 20.95 0.02
N SER A 238 -7.43 20.68 0.98
CA SER A 238 -6.04 20.34 0.68
C SER A 238 -5.78 18.85 0.88
N PRO A 239 -5.05 18.17 -0.04
CA PRO A 239 -4.67 16.77 0.12
C PRO A 239 -3.56 16.56 1.14
N TRP A 240 -2.97 17.64 1.64
CA TRP A 240 -1.85 17.63 2.58
C TRP A 240 -2.32 17.76 4.03
N PHE A 241 -1.90 16.83 4.87
CA PHE A 241 -2.24 16.78 6.29
C PHE A 241 -1.06 17.22 7.13
N LYS A 242 -1.27 18.15 8.08
CA LYS A 242 -0.22 18.54 9.02
C LYS A 242 0.21 17.34 9.87
N VAL A 243 1.52 17.12 9.95
CA VAL A 243 2.13 16.14 10.85
C VAL A 243 2.41 16.87 12.15
N THR A 244 1.61 16.57 13.17
CA THR A 244 1.70 17.21 14.49
C THR A 244 1.87 16.14 15.55
N GLU A 245 2.48 16.48 16.69
CA GLU A 245 2.64 15.58 17.84
C GLU A 245 1.31 15.23 18.54
N ASN A 246 0.19 15.84 18.14
CA ASN A 246 -1.14 15.39 18.54
C ASN A 246 -1.30 13.91 18.21
N GLU A 247 -1.90 13.14 19.13
CA GLU A 247 -2.13 11.71 18.98
C GLU A 247 -2.84 11.33 17.66
N TYR A 248 -3.65 12.25 17.12
CA TYR A 248 -4.50 12.06 15.96
C TYR A 248 -3.97 12.78 14.71
N PRO A 249 -3.87 12.09 13.56
CA PRO A 249 -3.56 12.69 12.26
C PRO A 249 -4.70 13.55 11.66
N GLY A 250 -5.89 13.58 12.28
CA GLY A 250 -7.00 14.42 11.83
C GLY A 250 -7.65 14.02 10.50
N LEU A 251 -7.54 12.73 10.11
CA LEU A 251 -8.05 12.23 8.83
C LEU A 251 -9.59 12.30 8.76
N PRO A 252 -10.17 12.67 7.59
CA PRO A 252 -11.61 12.83 7.36
C PRO A 252 -12.35 11.49 7.19
N ILE A 253 -11.95 10.46 7.93
CA ILE A 253 -12.46 9.10 7.78
C ILE A 253 -13.17 8.64 9.05
N ARG A 254 -14.19 7.78 8.91
CA ARG A 254 -14.97 7.29 10.06
C ARG A 254 -14.13 6.55 11.09
N LYS A 255 -13.05 5.90 10.65
CA LYS A 255 -12.18 5.10 11.49
C LYS A 255 -11.07 5.98 12.07
N LYS A 256 -11.19 6.33 13.35
CA LYS A 256 -10.17 7.13 14.05
C LYS A 256 -8.82 6.41 14.04
N MET A 257 -7.81 7.05 13.44
CA MET A 257 -6.42 6.60 13.34
C MET A 257 -5.55 7.31 14.38
N TYR A 258 -4.42 6.72 14.74
CA TYR A 258 -3.54 7.18 15.82
C TYR A 258 -2.08 6.98 15.41
N TRP A 259 -1.18 7.92 15.73
CA TRP A 259 0.25 7.75 15.43
C TRP A 259 0.90 6.58 16.17
N SER A 260 0.33 6.13 17.30
CA SER A 260 0.77 4.89 17.97
C SER A 260 0.62 3.63 17.10
N GLY A 261 -0.24 3.70 16.08
CA GLY A 261 -0.39 2.68 15.05
C GLY A 261 0.61 2.79 13.89
N LEU A 262 1.53 3.75 13.89
CA LEU A 262 2.49 3.94 12.80
C LEU A 262 3.45 2.75 12.71
N ARG A 263 3.58 2.19 11.51
CA ARG A 263 4.38 1.01 11.17
C ARG A 263 5.16 1.24 9.89
N ARG A 264 6.17 0.40 9.67
CA ARG A 264 7.00 0.38 8.47
C ARG A 264 7.33 -1.07 8.08
N PHE A 265 7.54 -1.31 6.79
CA PHE A 265 8.07 -2.58 6.31
C PHE A 265 9.50 -2.82 6.86
N PRO A 266 9.85 -4.02 7.37
CA PRO A 266 11.15 -4.26 8.01
C PRO A 266 12.40 -3.99 7.15
N ALA A 267 12.29 -4.13 5.81
CA ALA A 267 13.40 -3.93 4.87
C ALA A 267 13.40 -2.53 4.23
N PHE A 268 12.70 -1.57 4.82
CA PHE A 268 12.60 -0.20 4.31
C PHE A 268 13.71 0.67 4.93
N GLU A 269 14.76 0.94 4.15
CA GLU A 269 15.82 1.93 4.45
C GLU A 269 15.51 3.30 3.84
#